data_AF-A0A1B0AR21-F1
#
_entry.id   AF-A0A1B0AR21-F1
#
_cell.length_a   1.000
_cell.length_b   1.000
_cell.length_c   1.000
_cell.angle_alpha   90.00
_cell.angle_beta   90.00
_cell.angle_gamma   90.00
#
_symmetry.space_group_name_H-M   'P 1'
#
loop_
_entity.id
_entity.type
_entity.pdbx_description
1 polymer ?
#
loop_
_entity_poly.entity_id
_entity_poly.type
_entity_poly.pdbx_seq_one_letter_code
_entity_poly.pdbx_strand_id
1 'polypeptide(L)' 'MKCKQKHFPVAIKCITKKGLVKTQNLLGKEIKILKELTELHHENVVALLDCKESQDCVNLVMEVSVNIIFYNDG' A
#
# COMPACT_ATOMS: atom_id res chain seq x y z
N MET A 1 -25.09 -11.47 -7.84
CA MET A 1 -24.56 -10.82 -6.63
C MET A 1 -23.83 -9.55 -7.06
N LYS A 2 -24.37 -8.35 -6.82
CA LYS A 2 -23.68 -7.09 -7.16
C LYS A 2 -22.72 -6.75 -6.02
N CYS A 3 -21.41 -6.94 -6.22
CA CYS A 3 -20.41 -6.42 -5.30
C CYS A 3 -20.51 -4.89 -5.31
N LYS A 4 -20.92 -4.27 -4.20
CA LYS A 4 -20.91 -2.80 -4.06
C LYS A 4 -19.46 -2.34 -4.11
N GLN A 5 -19.00 -1.85 -5.25
CA GLN A 5 -17.73 -1.11 -5.34
C GLN A 5 -17.91 0.18 -4.53
N LYS A 6 -17.28 0.25 -3.36
CA LYS A 6 -17.18 1.50 -2.61
C LYS A 6 -16.13 2.35 -3.31
N HIS A 7 -16.54 3.50 -3.85
CA HIS A 7 -15.62 4.53 -4.31
C HIS A 7 -15.30 5.45 -3.14
N PHE A 8 -14.08 5.35 -2.64
CA PHE A 8 -13.53 6.25 -1.64
C PHE A 8 -12.08 6.59 -2.01
N PRO A 9 -11.56 7.75 -1.57
CA PRO A 9 -10.17 8.12 -1.82
C PRO A 9 -9.21 7.08 -1.23
N VAL A 10 -8.17 6.74 -1.99
CA VAL A 10 -7.09 5.83 -1.58
C VAL A 10 -5.74 6.46 -1.93
N ALA A 11 -4.71 6.15 -1.15
CA ALA A 11 -3.33 6.45 -1.51
C ALA A 11 -2.76 5.27 -2.31
N ILE A 12 -2.10 5.54 -3.43
CA ILE A 12 -1.45 4.50 -4.25
C ILE A 12 0.05 4.77 -4.33
N LYS A 13 0.85 3.86 -3.78
CA LYS A 13 2.30 3.86 -3.97
C LYS A 13 2.66 2.92 -5.12
N CYS A 14 3.10 3.48 -6.24
CA CYS A 14 3.55 2.71 -7.41
C CYS A 14 5.06 2.47 -7.33
N ILE A 15 5.48 1.20 -7.44
CA ILE A 15 6.88 0.79 -7.38
C ILE A 15 7.22 0.05 -8.67
N THR A 16 8.15 0.58 -9.46
CA THR A 16 8.56 -0.07 -10.71
C THR A 16 9.41 -1.31 -10.45
N LYS A 17 9.22 -2.37 -11.24
CA LYS A 17 9.97 -3.62 -11.10
C LYS A 17 11.47 -3.46 -11.33
N LYS A 18 11.87 -2.48 -12.15
CA LYS A 18 13.28 -2.08 -12.29
C LYS A 18 13.89 -1.63 -10.96
N GLY A 19 13.11 -0.97 -10.10
CA GLY A 19 13.51 -0.58 -8.75
C GLY A 19 13.47 -1.72 -7.72
N LEU A 20 12.74 -2.80 -8.01
CA LEU A 20 12.55 -3.94 -7.11
C LEU A 20 13.71 -4.94 -7.09
N VAL A 21 14.52 -5.03 -8.15
CA VAL A 21 15.54 -6.10 -8.28
C VAL A 21 16.48 -6.16 -7.07
N LYS A 22 16.77 -5.01 -6.44
CA LYS A 22 17.62 -4.92 -5.24
C LYS A 22 16.84 -5.00 -3.92
N THR A 23 15.53 -4.72 -3.92
CA THR A 23 14.71 -4.53 -2.72
C THR A 23 13.56 -5.54 -2.61
N GLN A 24 13.44 -6.51 -3.51
CA GLN A 24 12.33 -7.46 -3.60
C GLN A 24 12.06 -8.20 -2.28
N ASN A 25 13.12 -8.68 -1.61
CA ASN A 25 13.00 -9.35 -0.32
C ASN A 25 12.55 -8.39 0.81
N LEU A 26 12.96 -7.13 0.75
CA LEU A 26 12.55 -6.12 1.73
C LEU A 26 11.09 -5.70 1.51
N LEU A 27 10.68 -5.52 0.25
CA LEU A 27 9.31 -5.19 -0.09
C LEU A 27 8.34 -6.29 0.37
N GLY A 28 8.70 -7.56 0.19
CA GLY A 28 7.90 -8.68 0.70
C GLY A 28 7.72 -8.64 2.22
N LYS A 29 8.76 -8.24 2.96
CA LYS A 29 8.68 -8.07 4.43
C LYS A 29 7.83 -6.86 4.81
N GLU A 30 7.98 -5.73 4.12
CA GLU A 30 7.16 -4.53 4.35
C GLU A 30 5.68 -4.80 4.13
N ILE A 31 5.31 -5.47 3.03
CA ILE A 31 3.92 -5.85 2.74
C ILE A 31 3.38 -6.77 3.82
N LYS A 32 4.17 -7.76 4.26
CA LYS A 32 3.75 -8.69 5.32
C LYS A 32 3.48 -7.95 6.65
N ILE A 33 4.39 -7.07 7.05
CA ILE A 33 4.24 -6.25 8.26
C ILE A 33 3.01 -5.34 8.14
N LEU A 34 2.81 -4.66 7.01
CA LEU A 34 1.65 -3.79 6.79
C LEU A 34 0.33 -4.56 6.89
N LYS A 35 0.26 -5.80 6.38
CA LYS A 35 -0.91 -6.65 6.52
C LYS A 35 -1.18 -7.03 7.98
N GLU A 36 -0.15 -7.49 8.70
CA GLU A 36 -0.27 -7.86 10.11
C GLU A 36 -0.68 -6.66 10.98
N LEU A 37 -0.11 -5.47 10.73
CA LEU A 37 -0.48 -4.24 11.44
C LEU A 37 -1.90 -3.75 11.10
N THR A 38 -2.35 -3.99 9.86
CA THR A 38 -3.74 -3.70 9.45
C THR A 38 -4.72 -4.54 10.28
N GLU A 39 -4.44 -5.83 10.48
CA GLU A 39 -5.27 -6.73 11.29
C GLU A 39 -5.32 -6.32 12.77
N LEU A 40 -4.28 -5.63 13.27
CA LEU A 40 -4.20 -5.13 14.65
C LEU A 40 -4.86 -3.75 14.85
N HIS A 41 -5.39 -3.11 13.80
CA HIS A 41 -6.09 -1.80 13.87
C HIS A 41 -5.28 -0.71 14.60
N HIS A 42 -3.98 -0.61 14.34
CA HIS A 42 -3.14 0.38 15.01
C HIS A 42 -3.40 1.80 14.45
N GLU A 43 -3.85 2.73 15.31
CA GLU A 43 -4.30 4.09 14.93
C GLU A 43 -3.30 4.90 14.09
N ASN A 44 -2.00 4.67 14.29
CA ASN A 44 -0.93 5.39 13.60
C ASN A 44 -0.36 4.68 12.35
N VAL A 45 -0.95 3.56 11.92
CA VAL A 45 -0.48 2.80 10.76
C VAL A 45 -1.54 2.82 9.68
N VAL A 46 -1.14 3.14 8.45
CA VAL A 46 -2.05 3.05 7.30
C VAL A 46 -2.36 1.59 6.97
N ALA A 47 -3.65 1.28 6.80
CA ALA A 47 -4.06 -0.03 6.37
C ALA A 47 -3.70 -0.26 4.89
N LEU A 48 -3.13 -1.43 4.60
CA LEU A 48 -2.97 -1.90 3.22
C LEU A 48 -4.28 -2.55 2.77
N LEU A 49 -4.98 -1.88 1.86
CA LEU A 49 -6.28 -2.31 1.35
C LEU A 49 -6.13 -3.37 0.25
N ASP A 50 -5.15 -3.20 -0.63
CA ASP A 50 -4.89 -4.11 -1.74
C ASP A 50 -3.44 -4.00 -2.22
N CYS A 51 -2.96 -5.04 -2.89
CA CYS A 51 -1.65 -5.07 -3.54
C CYS A 51 -1.82 -5.64 -4.95
N LYS A 52 -1.67 -4.78 -5.96
CA LYS A 52 -1.84 -5.16 -7.36
C LYS A 52 -0.52 -5.19 -8.08
N GLU A 53 -0.13 -6.38 -8.54
CA GLU A 53 1.02 -6.55 -9.40
C GLU A 53 0.61 -6.48 -10.87
N SER A 54 1.41 -5.77 -11.66
CA SER A 54 1.31 -5.70 -13.12
C SER A 54 2.66 -6.04 -13.74
N GLN A 55 2.77 -6.03 -15.07
CA GLN A 55 4.01 -6.42 -15.75
C GLN A 55 5.22 -5.57 -15.32
N ASP A 56 5.02 -4.26 -15.11
CA ASP A 56 6.11 -3.31 -14.90
C ASP A 56 6.19 -2.73 -13.48
N CYS A 57 5.16 -2.91 -12.67
CA CYS A 57 5.07 -2.30 -11.35
C CYS A 57 4.26 -3.13 -10.34
N VAL A 58 4.45 -2.79 -9.07
CA VAL A 58 3.61 -3.22 -7.95
C VAL A 58 2.96 -1.96 -7.36
N ASN A 59 1.64 -1.98 -7.24
CA ASN A 59 0.85 -0.90 -6.66
C ASN A 59 0.34 -1.31 -5.29
N LEU A 60 0.73 -0.57 -4.26
CA LEU A 60 0.20 -0.71 -2.90
C LEU A 60 -0.95 0.28 -2.74
N VAL A 61 -2.16 -0.24 -2.55
CA VAL A 61 -3.38 0.56 -2.32
C VAL A 61 -3.60 0.65 -0.82
N MET A 62 -3.62 1.86 -0.29
CA MET A 62 -3.67 2.13 1.14
C MET A 62 -4.78 3.14 1.47
N GLU A 63 -5.18 3.17 2.74
CA GLU A 63 -6.04 4.25 3.24
C GLU A 63 -5.37 5.62 3.07
N VAL A 64 -6.17 6.65 2.82
CA VAL A 64 -5.69 8.03 2.77
C VAL A 64 -5.43 8.50 4.20
N SER A 65 -4.16 8.63 4.55
CA SER A 65 -3.73 9.32 5.78
C SER A 65 -3.19 10.69 5.44
N VAL A 66 -3.88 11.73 5.90
CA VAL A 66 -3.49 13.14 5.73
C VAL A 66 -2.06 13.37 6.22
N ASN A 67 -1.69 12.79 7.38
CA ASN A 67 -0.32 12.87 7.92
C ASN A 67 0.74 12.35 6.94
N ILE A 68 0.53 11.20 6.29
CA ILE A 68 1.53 10.61 5.38
C ILE A 68 1.70 11.44 4.11
N ILE A 69 0.61 12.03 3.60
CA ILE A 69 0.68 12.88 2.41
C ILE A 69 1.56 14.11 2.72
N PHE A 70 1.39 14.74 3.88
CA PHE A 70 2.23 15.87 4.29
C PHE A 70 3.71 15.49 4.52
N TYR A 71 4.01 14.27 4.97
CA TYR A 71 5.41 13.83 5.15
C TYR A 71 6.19 13.62 3.84
N ASN A 72 5.51 13.42 2.71
CA ASN A 72 6.17 13.22 1.41
C ASN A 72 6.28 14.50 0.58
N ASP A 73 5.62 15.58 0.99
CA ASP A 73 5.66 16.91 0.34
C ASP A 73 6.70 17.86 0.99
N GLY A 74 7.65 17.29 1.74
CA GLY A 74 8.75 18.01 2.40
C GLY A 74 9.93 18.32 1.48
#